data_AF-A0A4D6Y4U1-F1
#
_entry.id   AF-A0A4D6Y4U1-F1
#
_cell.length_a   1.000
_cell.length_b   1.000
_cell.length_c   1.000
_cell.angle_alpha   90.00
_cell.angle_beta   90.00
_cell.angle_gamma   90.00
#
_symmetry.space_group_name_H-M   'P 1'
#
loop_
_entity.id
_entity.type
_entity.pdbx_description
1 polymer ?
#
loop_
_entity_poly.entity_id
_entity_poly.type
_entity_poly.pdbx_seq_one_letter_code
_entity_poly.pdbx_strand_id
1 'polypeptide(L)' 'MEKKKWKTTKKKCVKNIDLWLRINAALEKHLVTWLWIKAHIGHLENERCDAIARNSAHHPSMKDIYYENSKLTKNIK' A
#
# COMPACT_ATOMS: atom_id res chain seq x y z
N MET A 1 6.02 5.27 19.55
CA MET A 1 4.55 5.47 19.55
C MET A 1 3.86 4.12 19.51
N GLU A 2 3.03 3.93 20.52
CA GLU A 2 2.08 2.86 20.79
C GLU A 2 1.90 1.71 19.77
N LYS A 3 2.23 0.49 20.22
CA LYS A 3 1.81 -0.80 19.68
C LYS A 3 0.28 -0.95 19.70
N LYS A 4 -0.46 -0.10 18.99
CA LYS A 4 -1.87 -0.37 18.68
C LYS A 4 -1.85 -1.63 17.84
N LYS A 5 -2.13 -2.75 18.51
CA LYS A 5 -2.18 -4.10 17.96
C LYS A 5 -2.90 -3.95 16.63
N TRP A 6 -2.19 -4.09 15.50
CA TRP A 6 -2.70 -3.97 14.13
C TRP A 6 -3.74 -5.06 13.86
N LYS A 7 -4.84 -4.97 14.60
CA LYS A 7 -5.90 -5.94 14.76
C LYS A 7 -7.18 -5.15 14.58
N THR A 8 -7.98 -5.62 13.65
CA THR A 8 -9.37 -5.18 13.47
C THR A 8 -10.20 -5.53 14.70
N THR A 9 -11.39 -4.93 14.84
CA THR A 9 -12.37 -5.26 15.89
C THR A 9 -12.68 -6.76 15.96
N LYS A 10 -12.53 -7.48 14.83
CA LYS A 10 -12.69 -8.94 14.71
C LYS A 10 -11.44 -9.73 15.12
N LYS A 11 -10.47 -9.12 15.79
CA LYS A 11 -9.15 -9.67 16.18
C LYS A 11 -8.26 -10.18 15.03
N LYS A 12 -8.68 -9.98 13.77
CA LYS A 12 -7.89 -10.32 12.57
C LYS A 12 -6.88 -9.21 12.29
N CYS A 13 -5.72 -9.54 11.74
CA CYS A 13 -4.76 -8.56 11.28
C CYS A 13 -5.40 -7.57 10.29
N VAL A 14 -4.97 -6.31 10.35
CA VAL A 14 -5.39 -5.28 9.38
C VAL A 14 -4.91 -5.68 7.99
N LYS A 15 -5.73 -5.42 6.97
CA LYS A 15 -5.37 -5.70 5.57
C LYS A 15 -4.13 -4.89 5.18
N ASN A 16 -3.19 -5.50 4.45
CA ASN A 16 -1.94 -4.89 3.97
C ASN A 16 -1.05 -4.34 5.11
N ILE A 17 -1.03 -5.03 6.26
CA ILE A 17 -0.22 -4.63 7.42
C ILE A 17 1.26 -4.48 7.09
N ASP A 18 1.79 -5.32 6.20
CA ASP A 18 3.16 -5.30 5.72
C ASP A 18 3.49 -3.95 5.03
N LEU A 19 2.60 -3.46 4.17
CA LEU A 19 2.76 -2.17 3.51
C LEU A 19 2.66 -1.02 4.50
N TRP A 20 1.69 -1.07 5.43
CA TRP A 20 1.52 -0.02 6.44
C TRP A 20 2.71 0.10 7.40
N LEU A 21 3.29 -1.02 7.83
CA LEU A 21 4.49 -1.02 8.66
C LEU A 21 5.68 -0.39 7.93
N ARG A 22 5.84 -0.69 6.63
CA ARG A 22 6.89 -0.10 5.78
C ARG A 22 6.71 1.41 5.63
N ILE A 23 5.48 1.87 5.40
CA ILE A 23 5.17 3.31 5.32
C ILE A 23 5.46 3.97 6.67
N ASN A 24 5.00 3.40 7.78
CA ASN A 24 5.24 3.96 9.12
C ASN A 24 6.74 4.13 9.41
N ALA A 25 7.55 3.12 9.11
CA ALA A 25 9.00 3.18 9.29
C ALA A 25 9.67 4.26 8.39
N ALA A 26 9.12 4.52 7.20
CA ALA A 26 9.60 5.61 6.34
C ALA A 26 9.18 6.98 6.88
N LEU A 27 7.95 7.12 7.39
CA LEU A 27 7.43 8.38 7.93
C LEU A 27 8.17 8.83 9.19
N GLU A 28 8.70 7.91 10.00
CA GLU A 28 9.48 8.26 11.20
C GLU A 28 10.69 9.15 10.89
N LYS A 29 11.19 9.14 9.65
CA LYS A 29 12.39 9.90 9.22
C LYS A 29 12.06 11.22 8.55
N HIS A 30 10.80 11.48 8.20
CA HIS A 30 10.43 12.59 7.33
C HIS A 30 9.22 13.34 7.86
N LEU A 31 9.27 14.67 7.82
CA LEU A 31 8.08 15.49 8.04
C LEU A 31 7.27 15.52 6.75
N VAL A 32 6.23 14.67 6.67
CA VAL A 32 5.40 14.54 5.47
C VAL A 32 4.10 15.34 5.61
N THR A 33 3.86 16.23 4.65
CA THR A 33 2.56 16.92 4.49
C THR A 33 1.76 16.20 3.42
N TRP A 34 0.57 15.72 3.78
CA TRP A 34 -0.32 15.02 2.86
C TRP A 34 -1.22 16.02 2.14
N LEU A 35 -1.18 16.01 0.81
CA LEU A 35 -2.04 16.80 -0.04
C LEU A 35 -2.97 15.87 -0.80
N TRP A 36 -4.25 15.87 -0.41
CA TRP A 36 -5.29 15.08 -1.05
C TRP A 36 -5.87 15.89 -2.22
N ILE A 37 -5.49 15.52 -3.44
CA ILE A 37 -6.03 16.15 -4.65
C ILE A 37 -7.27 15.42 -5.14
N LYS A 38 -8.20 16.14 -5.76
CA LYS A 38 -9.33 15.53 -6.48
C LYS A 38 -8.82 14.86 -7.75
N ALA A 39 -9.34 13.68 -8.06
CA ALA A 39 -8.92 12.91 -9.22
C ALA A 39 -9.24 13.64 -10.54
N HIS A 40 -8.30 13.50 -11.49
CA HIS A 40 -8.32 13.94 -12.89
C HIS A 40 -8.77 15.38 -13.14
N ILE A 41 -7.84 16.32 -12.95
CA ILE A 41 -7.39 17.32 -13.95
C ILE A 41 -6.55 18.36 -13.19
N GLY A 42 -5.31 18.58 -13.64
CA GLY A 42 -4.53 19.77 -13.28
C GLY A 42 -3.22 19.55 -12.53
N HIS A 43 -2.81 18.31 -12.26
CA HIS A 43 -1.49 17.99 -11.69
C HIS A 43 -0.73 17.05 -12.61
N LEU A 44 0.15 17.62 -13.43
CA LEU A 44 0.96 16.92 -14.42
C LEU A 44 1.77 15.77 -13.78
N GLU A 45 2.27 15.98 -12.57
CA GLU A 45 3.03 14.98 -11.82
C GLU A 45 2.19 13.77 -11.45
N ASN A 46 0.94 13.97 -11.04
CA ASN A 46 0.02 12.89 -10.71
C ASN A 46 -0.42 12.11 -11.95
N GLU A 47 -0.64 12.81 -13.07
CA GLU A 47 -0.93 12.17 -14.36
C GLU A 47 0.25 11.32 -14.86
N ARG A 48 1.49 11.78 -14.65
CA ARG A 48 2.70 11.00 -14.93
C ARG A 48 2.78 9.75 -14.04
N CYS A 49 2.53 9.89 -12.73
CA CYS A 49 2.49 8.75 -11.82
C CYS A 49 1.43 7.71 -12.23
N ASP A 50 0.25 8.17 -12.65
CA ASP A 50 -0.82 7.30 -13.15
C ASP A 50 -0.41 6.55 -14.44
N ALA A 51 0.22 7.26 -15.40
CA ALA A 51 0.72 6.64 -16.62
C ALA A 51 1.79 5.56 -16.35
N ILE A 52 2.72 5.84 -15.42
CA ILE A 52 3.75 4.87 -15.00
C ILE A 52 3.12 3.66 -14.32
N ALA A 53 2.15 3.88 -13.42
CA ALA A 53 1.45 2.80 -12.73
C ALA A 53 0.72 1.90 -13.72
N ARG A 54 0.00 2.48 -14.69
CA ARG A 54 -0.68 1.74 -15.77
C ARG A 54 0.30 0.94 -16.63
N ASN A 55 1.37 1.57 -17.09
CA ASN A 55 2.37 0.87 -17.92
C ASN A 55 3.03 -0.30 -17.17
N SER A 56 3.33 -0.11 -15.89
CA SER A 56 3.91 -1.15 -15.04
C SER A 56 2.93 -2.30 -14.78
N ALA A 57 1.63 -2.00 -14.67
CA ALA A 57 0.60 -3.03 -14.54
C ALA A 57 0.47 -3.89 -15.80
N HIS A 58 0.70 -3.32 -16.99
CA HIS A 58 0.75 -4.07 -18.24
C HIS A 58 2.02 -4.93 -18.39
N HIS A 59 3.11 -4.55 -17.73
CA HIS A 59 4.41 -5.24 -17.81
C HIS A 59 4.98 -5.56 -16.42
N PRO A 60 4.34 -6.47 -15.65
CA PRO A 60 4.75 -6.76 -14.29
C PRO A 60 6.10 -7.50 -14.26
N SER A 61 7.07 -6.93 -13.55
CA SER A 61 8.41 -7.51 -13.37
C SER A 61 8.70 -8.02 -11.96
N MET A 62 7.86 -7.67 -10.98
CA MET A 62 8.02 -8.02 -9.57
C MET A 62 6.79 -8.73 -9.02
N LYS A 63 7.02 -9.67 -8.10
CA LYS A 63 5.96 -10.39 -7.40
C LYS A 63 5.62 -9.73 -6.06
N ASP A 64 4.33 -9.62 -5.76
CA ASP A 64 3.85 -9.23 -4.44
C ASP A 64 3.78 -10.47 -3.55
N ILE A 65 4.91 -10.80 -2.93
CA ILE A 65 5.10 -12.03 -2.12
C ILE A 65 4.06 -12.12 -1.00
N TYR A 66 3.77 -11.00 -0.32
CA TYR A 66 2.85 -11.01 0.81
C TYR A 66 1.41 -11.26 0.35
N TYR A 67 1.01 -10.64 -0.76
CA TYR A 67 -0.28 -10.90 -1.39
C TYR A 67 -0.41 -12.34 -1.89
N GLU A 68 0.59 -12.87 -2.61
CA GLU A 68 0.59 -14.23 -3.14
C GLU A 68 0.48 -15.29 -2.02
N ASN A 69 1.28 -15.16 -0.96
CA ASN A 69 1.22 -16.06 0.19
C ASN A 69 -0.11 -15.96 0.97
N SER A 70 -0.70 -14.77 1.02
CA SER A 70 -2.02 -14.57 1.64
C SER A 70 -3.16 -15.24 0.87
N LYS A 71 -2.99 -15.52 -0.44
CA LYS A 71 -3.95 -16.28 -1.25
C LYS A 71 -3.81 -17.78 -1.03
N LEU A 72 -2.58 -18.29 -1.01
CA LEU A 72 -2.29 -19.70 -0.77
C LEU A 72 -2.90 -20.18 0.54
N THR A 73 -2.73 -19.39 1.61
CA THR A 73 -3.31 -19.69 2.94
C THR A 73 -4.84 -19.64 3.01
N LYS A 74 -5.51 -18.97 2.06
CA LYS A 74 -6.98 -18.95 1.98
C LYS A 74 -7.57 -20.11 1.20
N ASN A 75 -6.79 -20.74 0.33
CA ASN A 75 -7.21 -21.88 -0.51
C ASN A 75 -7.00 -23.24 0.18
N ILE A 76 -6.47 -23.28 1.40
CA ILE A 76 -6.27 -24.50 2.21
C ILE A 76 -7.34 -24.58 3.31
N LYS A 77 -8.60 -24.29 2.97
CA LYS A 77 -9.75 -24.48 3.85
C LYS A 77 -10.86 -25.23 3.13
#